data_AF-A0A972VCG6-F1
#
_entry.id   AF-A0A972VCG6-F1
#
_cell.length_a   1.000
_cell.length_b   1.000
_cell.length_c   1.000
_cell.angle_alpha   90.00
_cell.angle_beta   90.00
_cell.angle_gamma   90.00
#
_symmetry.space_group_name_H-M   'P 1'
#
loop_
_entity.id
_entity.type
_entity.pdbx_description
1 polymer ?
#
loop_
_entity_poly.entity_id
_entity_poly.type
_entity_poly.pdbx_seq_one_letter_code
_entity_poly.pdbx_strand_id
1 'polypeptide(L)'
;MCRWLLWVGAGLGLILVFGAEVSTLEAAVSEVASEPVPAVGAKGVSTDAVLQWTAGQGVQAQEGHFVYVGTDKAEVADAFYRNHPNVEVLVASEPTAVLSDLAANTTYYWRVDQVNEAAGSGLCRGAVWRFTTGQARANNLFKDAFDTARDFLTQGMGESGWDGFVGQGQGQTVDRIESVDGQIVLESTNGRYDGGKPLGPLLYKTVAADFKATVHVTDYQMISFNNGGIMARVADPADAGQGEDWISVDYFPLYGGIYARMSDDNRRTENANSGQGRSADKYLQLERVGNLFFLRHSVDGVTWQELSCSPITRSDLVNVPLQVGLFHATYSGNRGQIAFDDFSLEWGEQIKTARIYAPEDEAVDTPSSVTLSWVPGSDAEFHDVYFGTSLDGVQSAQPGDEQYKGRQPVGEIEYQVSRLENDTTYYWRVDEVRGDEILPGSLWCFTTFDRGLA
;
A
#
# COMPACT_ATOMS: atom_id res chain seq x y z
N MET A 1 32.32 48.08 -1.36
CA MET A 1 32.34 48.74 -2.69
C MET A 1 33.04 47.77 -3.64
N CYS A 2 32.46 47.12 -4.65
CA CYS A 2 31.13 47.05 -5.24
C CYS A 2 30.76 45.55 -5.35
N ARG A 3 29.50 45.19 -5.08
CA ARG A 3 28.98 43.83 -5.33
C ARG A 3 28.32 43.84 -6.71
N TRP A 4 28.77 42.97 -7.61
CA TRP A 4 28.04 42.66 -8.84
C TRP A 4 27.43 41.26 -8.67
N LEU A 5 26.10 41.18 -8.67
CA LEU A 5 25.38 39.93 -8.92
C LEU A 5 25.31 39.77 -10.44
N LEU A 6 25.93 38.73 -10.98
CA LEU A 6 25.67 38.29 -12.35
C LEU A 6 24.60 37.20 -12.28
N TRP A 7 23.44 37.44 -12.90
CA TRP A 7 22.39 36.44 -13.04
C TRP A 7 22.54 35.79 -14.41
N VAL A 8 22.86 34.50 -14.45
CA VAL A 8 22.79 33.67 -15.66
C VAL A 8 21.85 32.51 -15.34
N GLY A 9 20.86 32.33 -16.20
CA GLY A 9 19.75 31.40 -15.97
C GLY A 9 20.13 29.92 -15.95
N ALA A 10 19.33 29.16 -15.20
CA ALA A 10 19.19 27.71 -15.15
C ALA A 10 20.45 26.90 -14.77
N GLY A 11 20.67 26.75 -13.46
CA GLY A 11 21.62 25.79 -12.90
C GLY A 11 21.96 26.17 -11.45
N LEU A 12 21.56 25.34 -10.48
CA LEU A 12 21.87 25.55 -9.06
C LEU A 12 23.39 25.43 -8.82
N GLY A 13 24.04 26.54 -8.49
CA GLY A 13 25.42 26.55 -8.00
C GLY A 13 25.72 27.83 -7.22
N LEU A 14 25.99 27.70 -5.91
CA LEU A 14 26.45 28.80 -5.07
C LEU A 14 27.98 28.90 -5.18
N ILE A 15 28.50 29.97 -5.78
CA ILE A 15 29.96 30.21 -5.88
C ILE A 15 30.40 31.17 -4.76
N LEU A 16 31.13 30.66 -3.77
CA LEU A 16 31.89 31.47 -2.81
C LEU A 16 33.35 31.54 -3.27
N VAL A 17 33.86 32.74 -3.54
CA VAL A 17 35.26 32.93 -3.97
C VAL A 17 36.11 33.36 -2.77
N PHE A 18 37.06 32.51 -2.39
CA PHE A 18 38.28 32.90 -1.68
C PHE A 18 39.49 32.37 -2.46
N GLY A 19 40.51 33.21 -2.67
CA GLY A 19 41.88 32.82 -3.00
C GLY A 19 42.10 31.75 -4.07
N ALA A 20 42.35 32.20 -5.30
CA ALA A 20 43.15 31.55 -6.35
C ALA A 20 43.38 30.03 -6.29
N GLU A 21 42.32 29.24 -6.37
CA GLU A 21 42.29 27.92 -7.01
C GLU A 21 40.84 27.59 -7.35
N VAL A 22 40.51 27.55 -8.64
CA VAL A 22 39.20 27.08 -9.11
C VAL A 22 39.30 25.57 -9.20
N SER A 23 38.90 24.86 -8.15
CA SER A 23 38.50 23.46 -8.30
C SER A 23 37.02 23.48 -8.66
N THR A 24 36.71 23.05 -9.87
CA THR A 24 35.37 22.63 -10.22
C THR A 24 35.06 21.38 -9.40
N LEU A 25 34.14 21.49 -8.45
CA LEU A 25 33.42 20.33 -7.93
C LEU A 25 32.54 19.83 -9.08
N GLU A 26 33.13 19.01 -9.96
CA GLU A 26 32.34 18.17 -10.85
C GLU A 26 31.58 17.19 -9.96
N ALA A 27 30.25 17.30 -9.93
CA ALA A 27 29.42 16.23 -9.40
C ALA A 27 29.79 14.97 -10.21
N ALA A 28 30.11 13.87 -9.53
CA ALA A 28 30.41 12.61 -10.19
C ALA A 28 29.21 12.23 -11.07
N VAL A 29 29.40 12.29 -12.38
CA VAL A 29 28.36 12.03 -13.36
C VAL A 29 28.28 10.51 -13.53
N SER A 30 27.13 9.91 -13.21
CA SER A 30 26.92 8.46 -13.35
C SER A 30 26.66 8.08 -14.82
N GLU A 31 27.47 7.17 -15.35
CA GLU A 31 27.29 6.57 -16.69
C GLU A 31 26.38 5.32 -16.66
N VAL A 32 25.92 4.93 -15.47
CA VAL A 32 25.05 3.75 -15.23
C VAL A 32 23.68 4.17 -14.70
N ALA A 33 22.71 3.26 -14.81
CA ALA A 33 21.35 3.49 -14.37
C ALA A 33 21.28 3.71 -12.85
N SER A 34 20.42 4.62 -12.42
CA SER A 34 20.23 5.01 -11.02
C SER A 34 18.75 5.16 -10.67
N GLU A 35 18.46 5.43 -9.39
CA GLU A 35 17.09 5.76 -8.92
C GLU A 35 16.02 4.73 -9.34
N PRO A 36 16.20 3.45 -8.99
CA PRO A 36 15.26 2.41 -9.40
C PRO A 36 13.87 2.61 -8.80
N VAL A 37 12.86 2.34 -9.60
CA VAL A 37 11.48 2.10 -9.21
C VAL A 37 11.12 0.68 -9.69
N PRO A 38 10.59 -0.22 -8.84
CA PRO A 38 10.41 -0.06 -7.40
C PRO A 38 11.71 0.28 -6.68
N ALA A 39 11.60 1.04 -5.58
CA ALA A 39 12.76 1.42 -4.76
C ALA A 39 13.56 0.18 -4.33
N VAL A 40 14.86 0.34 -4.10
CA VAL A 40 15.73 -0.77 -3.67
C VAL A 40 15.16 -1.42 -2.41
N GLY A 41 14.81 -2.70 -2.49
CA GLY A 41 14.22 -3.44 -1.36
C GLY A 41 12.70 -3.29 -1.22
N ALA A 42 12.01 -2.64 -2.15
CA ALA A 42 10.55 -2.49 -2.11
C ALA A 42 9.84 -3.84 -1.97
N LYS A 43 8.85 -3.89 -1.08
CA LYS A 43 8.03 -5.07 -0.80
C LYS A 43 6.59 -4.81 -1.24
N GLY A 44 5.83 -5.87 -1.48
CA GLY A 44 4.43 -5.75 -1.90
C GLY A 44 4.26 -5.24 -3.33
N VAL A 45 5.31 -5.36 -4.16
CA VAL A 45 5.25 -4.95 -5.57
C VAL A 45 4.27 -5.85 -6.32
N SER A 46 3.48 -5.28 -7.24
CA SER A 46 2.57 -6.05 -8.09
C SER A 46 3.29 -7.20 -8.82
N THR A 47 2.61 -8.33 -9.04
CA THR A 47 3.09 -9.39 -9.94
C THR A 47 3.13 -8.94 -11.41
N ASP A 48 2.48 -7.81 -11.71
CA ASP A 48 2.61 -7.03 -12.95
C ASP A 48 3.39 -5.74 -12.65
N ALA A 49 4.70 -5.86 -12.45
CA ALA A 49 5.56 -4.74 -12.02
C ALA A 49 5.96 -3.84 -13.20
N VAL A 50 6.00 -2.52 -12.97
CA VAL A 50 6.65 -1.57 -13.88
C VAL A 50 7.96 -1.13 -13.26
N LEU A 51 9.07 -1.51 -13.92
CA LEU A 51 10.41 -1.06 -13.57
C LEU A 51 10.65 0.31 -14.22
N GLN A 52 11.21 1.25 -13.49
CA GLN A 52 11.69 2.54 -14.01
C GLN A 52 13.06 2.85 -13.41
N TRP A 53 13.85 3.66 -14.11
CA TRP A 53 15.16 4.11 -13.63
C TRP A 53 15.50 5.48 -14.22
N THR A 54 16.52 6.13 -13.67
CA THR A 54 17.17 7.27 -14.31
C THR A 54 18.31 6.75 -15.18
N ALA A 55 18.31 7.13 -16.47
CA ALA A 55 19.34 6.73 -17.42
C ALA A 55 20.68 7.44 -17.16
N GLY A 56 21.80 6.70 -17.27
CA GLY A 56 23.13 7.29 -17.29
C GLY A 56 23.36 8.28 -18.44
N GLN A 57 24.30 9.21 -18.27
CA GLN A 57 24.63 10.21 -19.30
C GLN A 57 25.20 9.58 -20.58
N GLY A 58 24.77 10.09 -21.74
CA GLY A 58 25.28 9.66 -23.06
C GLY A 58 24.59 8.44 -23.69
N VAL A 59 23.60 7.86 -23.00
CA VAL A 59 22.84 6.68 -23.47
C VAL A 59 21.90 7.04 -24.63
N GLN A 60 21.87 6.20 -25.66
CA GLN A 60 21.05 6.40 -26.88
C GLN A 60 19.70 5.66 -26.79
N ALA A 61 18.62 6.31 -27.23
CA ALA A 61 17.23 5.82 -27.02
C ALA A 61 16.87 4.50 -27.77
N GLN A 62 17.56 4.10 -28.84
CA GLN A 62 17.09 2.96 -29.66
C GLN A 62 17.69 1.60 -29.28
N GLU A 63 18.77 1.57 -28.48
CA GLU A 63 19.40 0.33 -27.97
C GLU A 63 19.90 0.43 -26.52
N GLY A 64 19.48 1.48 -25.80
CA GLY A 64 20.18 2.02 -24.62
C GLY A 64 20.01 1.29 -23.30
N HIS A 65 19.14 0.28 -23.19
CA HIS A 65 18.87 -0.40 -21.93
C HIS A 65 18.63 -1.90 -22.11
N PHE A 66 19.49 -2.70 -21.50
CA PHE A 66 19.31 -4.14 -21.30
C PHE A 66 18.90 -4.36 -19.85
N VAL A 67 17.67 -4.82 -19.64
CA VAL A 67 17.13 -5.08 -18.30
C VAL A 67 17.21 -6.58 -18.05
N TYR A 68 17.94 -6.97 -17.01
CA TYR A 68 18.11 -8.34 -16.57
C TYR A 68 17.26 -8.56 -15.32
N VAL A 69 16.42 -9.59 -15.30
CA VAL A 69 15.53 -9.89 -14.18
C VAL A 69 15.58 -11.38 -13.86
N GLY A 70 15.73 -11.73 -12.57
CA GLY A 70 15.78 -13.12 -12.15
C GLY A 70 15.65 -13.27 -10.63
N THR A 71 15.50 -14.51 -10.16
CA THR A 71 15.36 -14.83 -8.72
C THR A 71 16.69 -15.12 -8.05
N ASP A 72 17.78 -15.27 -8.81
CA ASP A 72 19.13 -15.46 -8.30
C ASP A 72 19.99 -14.20 -8.54
N LYS A 73 20.50 -13.62 -7.46
CA LYS A 73 21.32 -12.40 -7.49
C LYS A 73 22.62 -12.59 -8.27
N ALA A 74 23.27 -13.74 -8.12
CA ALA A 74 24.56 -14.03 -8.76
C ALA A 74 24.37 -14.24 -10.26
N GLU A 75 23.30 -14.91 -10.67
CA GLU A 75 22.97 -15.07 -12.09
C GLU A 75 22.61 -13.73 -12.75
N VAL A 76 21.81 -12.89 -12.10
CA VAL A 76 21.54 -11.53 -12.60
C VAL A 76 22.83 -10.70 -12.66
N ALA A 77 23.73 -10.86 -11.68
CA ALA A 77 25.04 -10.20 -11.68
C ALA A 77 25.97 -10.72 -12.79
N ASP A 78 25.91 -12.00 -13.16
CA ASP A 78 26.75 -12.59 -14.21
C ASP A 78 26.19 -12.34 -15.61
N ALA A 79 24.87 -12.28 -15.76
CA ALA A 79 24.16 -12.15 -17.04
C ALA A 79 24.79 -11.08 -17.94
N PHE A 80 24.97 -11.39 -19.22
CA PHE A 80 25.68 -10.51 -20.15
C PHE A 80 24.99 -10.51 -21.51
N TYR A 81 24.63 -9.31 -21.96
CA TYR A 81 24.00 -9.08 -23.26
C TYR A 81 22.67 -9.83 -23.43
N ARG A 82 22.18 -9.98 -24.66
CA ARG A 82 20.82 -10.43 -25.00
C ARG A 82 20.50 -11.91 -24.70
N ASN A 83 21.32 -12.65 -23.94
CA ASN A 83 21.06 -14.05 -23.67
C ASN A 83 21.66 -14.54 -22.34
N HIS A 84 20.83 -15.14 -21.50
CA HIS A 84 21.26 -15.87 -20.29
C HIS A 84 20.26 -17.02 -20.03
N PRO A 85 20.71 -18.22 -19.60
CA PRO A 85 19.84 -19.40 -19.50
C PRO A 85 18.72 -19.28 -18.43
N ASN A 86 18.96 -18.52 -17.37
CA ASN A 86 18.08 -18.46 -16.19
C ASN A 86 17.64 -17.03 -15.80
N VAL A 87 17.97 -16.04 -16.63
CA VAL A 87 17.66 -14.63 -16.37
C VAL A 87 16.88 -14.10 -17.56
N GLU A 88 15.75 -13.48 -17.29
CA GLU A 88 14.95 -12.79 -18.29
C GLU A 88 15.70 -11.54 -18.75
N VAL A 89 15.78 -11.34 -20.08
CA VAL A 89 16.48 -10.21 -20.69
C VAL A 89 15.52 -9.42 -21.56
N LEU A 90 15.26 -8.18 -21.18
CA LEU A 90 14.43 -7.23 -21.91
C LEU A 90 15.31 -6.15 -22.56
N VAL A 91 14.87 -5.65 -23.72
CA VAL A 91 15.50 -4.51 -24.39
C VAL A 91 14.50 -3.37 -24.40
N ALA A 92 14.81 -2.29 -23.69
CA ALA A 92 13.94 -1.13 -23.55
C ALA A 92 14.52 0.08 -24.29
N SER A 93 13.66 0.81 -25.01
CA SER A 93 14.02 2.06 -25.70
C SER A 93 13.81 3.31 -24.83
N GLU A 94 13.09 3.14 -23.72
CA GLU A 94 12.83 4.17 -22.71
C GLU A 94 13.30 3.63 -21.36
N PRO A 95 13.51 4.49 -20.33
CA PRO A 95 14.00 4.04 -19.04
C PRO A 95 12.88 3.40 -18.18
N THR A 96 12.14 2.48 -18.79
CA THR A 96 11.03 1.72 -18.22
C THR A 96 10.95 0.32 -18.82
N ALA A 97 10.54 -0.67 -18.02
CA ALA A 97 10.26 -2.03 -18.48
C ALA A 97 9.05 -2.60 -17.73
N VAL A 98 8.18 -3.31 -18.45
CA VAL A 98 6.99 -3.95 -17.86
C VAL A 98 7.27 -5.42 -17.69
N LEU A 99 7.01 -5.92 -16.48
CA LEU A 99 7.03 -7.33 -16.13
C LEU A 99 5.59 -7.79 -15.89
N SER A 100 5.29 -9.03 -16.28
CA SER A 100 4.02 -9.69 -15.97
C SER A 100 4.28 -11.10 -15.48
N ASP A 101 3.26 -11.71 -14.86
CA ASP A 101 3.28 -13.12 -14.43
C ASP A 101 4.43 -13.46 -13.46
N LEU A 102 4.90 -12.47 -12.69
CA LEU A 102 5.90 -12.71 -11.65
C LEU A 102 5.29 -13.59 -10.56
N ALA A 103 6.10 -14.51 -10.02
CA ALA A 103 5.69 -15.34 -8.91
C ALA A 103 5.38 -14.48 -7.68
N ALA A 104 4.30 -14.82 -6.99
CA ALA A 104 3.91 -14.25 -5.70
C ALA A 104 5.01 -14.38 -4.65
N ASN A 105 5.11 -13.43 -3.71
CA ASN A 105 6.03 -13.51 -2.56
C ASN A 105 7.47 -13.86 -2.94
N THR A 106 7.92 -13.40 -4.10
CA THR A 106 9.20 -13.80 -4.67
C THR A 106 10.10 -12.58 -4.77
N THR A 107 11.32 -12.72 -4.26
CA THR A 107 12.35 -11.70 -4.42
C THR A 107 12.92 -11.78 -5.83
N TYR A 108 12.81 -10.69 -6.56
CA TYR A 108 13.43 -10.51 -7.87
C TYR A 108 14.61 -9.58 -7.75
N TYR A 109 15.73 -10.00 -8.33
CA TYR A 109 16.91 -9.17 -8.57
C TYR A 109 16.85 -8.66 -10.00
N TRP A 110 17.21 -7.40 -10.17
CA TRP A 110 17.26 -6.82 -11.51
C TRP A 110 18.39 -5.82 -11.67
N ARG A 111 18.84 -5.64 -12.90
CA ARG A 111 19.91 -4.74 -13.27
C ARG A 111 19.63 -4.14 -14.65
N VAL A 112 20.08 -2.92 -14.88
CA VAL A 112 20.06 -2.30 -16.21
C VAL A 112 21.49 -2.05 -16.68
N ASP A 113 21.87 -2.66 -17.80
CA ASP A 113 23.11 -2.31 -18.50
C ASP A 113 22.78 -1.39 -19.67
N GLN A 114 23.60 -0.38 -19.89
CA GLN A 114 23.29 0.68 -20.85
C GLN A 114 24.35 0.79 -21.94
N VAL A 115 23.93 0.99 -23.18
CA VAL A 115 24.86 1.26 -24.28
C VAL A 115 25.31 2.72 -24.20
N ASN A 116 26.61 2.92 -24.06
CA ASN A 116 27.23 4.25 -24.14
C ASN A 116 28.43 4.17 -25.08
N GLU A 117 28.28 4.72 -26.28
CA GLU A 117 29.36 4.75 -27.27
C GLU A 117 30.53 5.66 -26.86
N ALA A 118 30.31 6.60 -25.92
CA ALA A 118 31.35 7.48 -25.41
C ALA A 118 32.28 6.82 -24.39
N ALA A 119 31.86 5.71 -23.75
CA ALA A 119 32.58 5.07 -22.64
C ALA A 119 33.66 4.04 -23.06
N GLY A 120 33.95 3.90 -24.35
CA GLY A 120 35.02 3.02 -24.87
C GLY A 120 34.79 1.51 -24.74
N SER A 121 33.91 1.04 -23.84
CA SER A 121 33.53 -0.37 -23.65
C SER A 121 32.19 -0.75 -24.30
N GLY A 122 31.40 0.23 -24.76
CA GLY A 122 30.11 0.02 -25.44
C GLY A 122 28.95 -0.45 -24.54
N LEU A 123 29.19 -0.89 -23.31
CA LEU A 123 28.18 -1.30 -22.34
C LEU A 123 28.61 -0.91 -20.91
N CYS A 124 27.80 -0.07 -20.26
CA CYS A 124 27.94 0.34 -18.87
C CYS A 124 27.06 -0.55 -18.00
N ARG A 125 27.68 -1.43 -17.20
CA ARG A 125 26.98 -2.39 -16.34
C ARG A 125 26.44 -1.72 -15.08
N GLY A 126 25.15 -1.91 -14.79
CA GLY A 126 24.47 -1.28 -13.65
C GLY A 126 24.68 -1.98 -12.31
N ALA A 127 24.15 -1.38 -11.24
CA ALA A 127 24.03 -2.04 -9.94
C ALA A 127 22.88 -3.06 -9.96
N VAL A 128 23.01 -4.15 -9.19
CA VAL A 128 21.92 -5.12 -9.00
C VAL A 128 21.00 -4.63 -7.88
N TRP A 129 19.76 -4.34 -8.22
CA TRP A 129 18.69 -3.96 -7.30
C TRP A 129 17.79 -5.16 -6.99
N ARG A 130 16.92 -5.01 -6.00
CA ARG A 130 15.93 -6.03 -5.66
C ARG A 130 14.57 -5.42 -5.34
N PHE A 131 13.53 -6.19 -5.56
CA PHE A 131 12.21 -5.97 -4.99
C PHE A 131 11.59 -7.33 -4.64
N THR A 132 10.56 -7.34 -3.80
CA THR A 132 9.78 -8.53 -3.48
C THR A 132 8.35 -8.31 -3.95
N THR A 133 7.87 -9.20 -4.81
CA THR A 133 6.45 -9.20 -5.20
C THR A 133 5.58 -9.46 -3.97
N GLY A 134 4.42 -8.81 -3.93
CA GLY A 134 3.35 -9.21 -3.03
C GLY A 134 2.78 -10.56 -3.44
N GLN A 135 1.73 -11.01 -2.75
CA GLN A 135 1.02 -12.21 -3.20
C GLN A 135 0.44 -11.99 -4.61
N ALA A 136 0.39 -13.06 -5.42
CA ALA A 136 -0.38 -13.06 -6.65
C ALA A 136 -1.82 -12.72 -6.27
N ARG A 137 -2.33 -11.60 -6.79
CA ARG A 137 -3.73 -11.27 -6.57
C ARG A 137 -4.54 -12.26 -7.40
N ALA A 138 -5.23 -13.20 -6.75
CA ALA A 138 -6.31 -13.92 -7.42
C ALA A 138 -7.37 -12.87 -7.79
N ASN A 139 -7.59 -12.70 -9.10
CA ASN A 139 -8.29 -11.58 -9.72
C ASN A 139 -9.81 -11.58 -9.45
N ASN A 140 -10.25 -11.47 -8.20
CA ASN A 140 -11.61 -11.01 -7.96
C ASN A 140 -11.63 -9.50 -8.23
N LEU A 141 -12.21 -9.14 -9.38
CA LEU A 141 -12.39 -7.77 -9.79
C LEU A 141 -13.89 -7.53 -9.97
N PHE A 142 -14.42 -6.60 -9.19
CA PHE A 142 -15.75 -6.05 -9.37
C PHE A 142 -15.63 -4.62 -9.89
N LYS A 143 -16.32 -4.33 -10.99
CA LYS A 143 -16.41 -2.98 -11.56
C LYS A 143 -17.86 -2.62 -11.81
N ASP A 144 -18.22 -1.39 -11.52
CA ASP A 144 -19.52 -0.84 -11.85
C ASP A 144 -19.37 0.60 -12.34
N ALA A 145 -19.64 0.81 -13.62
CA ALA A 145 -19.72 2.13 -14.23
C ALA A 145 -21.11 2.76 -14.07
N PHE A 146 -22.07 2.02 -13.49
CA PHE A 146 -23.45 2.44 -13.25
C PHE A 146 -24.24 2.79 -14.53
N ASP A 147 -23.86 2.20 -15.67
CA ASP A 147 -24.55 2.34 -16.96
C ASP A 147 -25.96 1.72 -16.97
N THR A 148 -26.20 0.74 -16.08
CA THR A 148 -27.51 0.10 -15.94
C THR A 148 -28.31 0.84 -14.89
N ALA A 149 -29.42 1.46 -15.32
CA ALA A 149 -30.29 2.18 -14.41
C ALA A 149 -30.95 1.23 -13.40
N ARG A 150 -30.92 1.59 -12.11
CA ARG A 150 -31.50 0.82 -11.01
C ARG A 150 -31.81 1.70 -9.82
N ASP A 151 -33.04 1.63 -9.32
CA ASP A 151 -33.39 2.14 -8.00
C ASP A 151 -33.28 1.00 -6.98
N PHE A 152 -32.22 1.02 -6.16
CA PHE A 152 -31.94 -0.06 -5.21
C PHE A 152 -32.97 -0.12 -4.07
N LEU A 153 -33.73 0.96 -3.81
CA LEU A 153 -34.77 0.96 -2.78
C LEU A 153 -36.01 0.16 -3.19
N THR A 154 -36.36 0.21 -4.47
CA THR A 154 -37.58 -0.42 -4.99
C THR A 154 -37.30 -1.73 -5.73
N GLN A 155 -36.15 -1.84 -6.39
CA GLN A 155 -35.78 -2.99 -7.21
C GLN A 155 -34.81 -3.95 -6.50
N GLY A 156 -34.23 -3.55 -5.36
CA GLY A 156 -33.23 -4.34 -4.63
C GLY A 156 -31.96 -4.59 -5.44
N MET A 157 -31.15 -5.57 -5.01
CA MET A 157 -29.84 -5.84 -5.63
C MET A 157 -29.97 -6.46 -7.02
N GLY A 158 -30.83 -7.48 -7.19
CA GLY A 158 -31.01 -8.15 -8.48
C GLY A 158 -29.69 -8.60 -9.09
N GLU A 159 -29.47 -8.25 -10.36
CA GLU A 159 -28.24 -8.55 -11.11
C GLU A 159 -27.17 -7.44 -10.99
N SER A 160 -27.26 -6.55 -9.98
CA SER A 160 -26.29 -5.45 -9.81
C SER A 160 -24.87 -5.91 -9.49
N GLY A 161 -24.70 -7.14 -9.01
CA GLY A 161 -23.42 -7.66 -8.52
C GLY A 161 -22.99 -7.14 -7.14
N TRP A 162 -23.68 -6.15 -6.59
CA TRP A 162 -23.52 -5.67 -5.21
C TRP A 162 -24.16 -6.64 -4.21
N ASP A 163 -23.58 -6.76 -3.00
CA ASP A 163 -24.06 -7.71 -2.00
C ASP A 163 -25.20 -7.14 -1.15
N GLY A 164 -25.22 -5.81 -0.96
CA GLY A 164 -26.28 -5.15 -0.21
C GLY A 164 -26.03 -3.66 -0.01
N PHE A 165 -26.93 -3.04 0.77
CA PHE A 165 -26.73 -1.68 1.26
C PHE A 165 -27.26 -1.48 2.68
N VAL A 166 -26.65 -0.55 3.40
CA VAL A 166 -27.18 0.05 4.63
C VAL A 166 -28.11 1.20 4.22
N GLY A 167 -29.24 1.37 4.90
CA GLY A 167 -30.14 2.51 4.68
C GLY A 167 -31.61 2.25 5.02
N GLN A 168 -32.07 0.99 4.91
CA GLN A 168 -33.48 0.63 5.13
C GLN A 168 -33.76 -0.04 6.48
N GLY A 169 -32.73 -0.45 7.22
CA GLY A 169 -32.88 -1.09 8.53
C GLY A 169 -33.31 -0.13 9.65
N GLN A 170 -33.67 -0.68 10.80
CA GLN A 170 -33.98 0.11 11.99
C GLN A 170 -32.79 1.00 12.38
N GLY A 171 -33.02 2.31 12.52
CA GLY A 171 -31.95 3.27 12.81
C GLY A 171 -31.02 3.54 11.62
N GLN A 172 -31.48 3.31 10.40
CA GLN A 172 -30.78 3.67 9.16
C GLN A 172 -31.65 4.65 8.36
N THR A 173 -31.04 5.37 7.43
CA THR A 173 -31.73 6.32 6.56
C THR A 173 -31.08 6.33 5.18
N VAL A 174 -31.93 6.46 4.16
CA VAL A 174 -31.55 6.64 2.76
C VAL A 174 -32.72 7.33 2.07
N ASP A 175 -32.45 8.47 1.45
CA ASP A 175 -33.46 9.19 0.66
C ASP A 175 -33.39 8.78 -0.81
N ARG A 176 -32.20 8.37 -1.28
CA ARG A 176 -31.96 7.85 -2.63
C ARG A 176 -30.69 6.99 -2.67
N ILE A 177 -30.78 5.89 -3.41
CA ILE A 177 -29.64 5.06 -3.82
C ILE A 177 -29.99 4.48 -5.19
N GLU A 178 -29.55 5.17 -6.23
CA GLU A 178 -30.03 4.94 -7.59
C GLU A 178 -28.92 5.11 -8.60
N SER A 179 -28.73 4.12 -9.48
CA SER A 179 -27.89 4.26 -10.66
C SER A 179 -28.72 4.77 -11.82
N VAL A 180 -28.27 5.82 -12.48
CA VAL A 180 -28.92 6.42 -13.65
C VAL A 180 -27.91 7.26 -14.42
N ASP A 181 -27.94 7.17 -15.76
CA ASP A 181 -27.08 7.95 -16.65
C ASP A 181 -25.56 7.80 -16.38
N GLY A 182 -25.10 6.58 -16.08
CA GLY A 182 -23.67 6.28 -15.89
C GLY A 182 -23.10 6.72 -14.53
N GLN A 183 -23.96 6.92 -13.54
CA GLN A 183 -23.55 7.28 -12.17
C GLN A 183 -24.50 6.67 -11.15
N ILE A 184 -24.00 6.43 -9.93
CA ILE A 184 -24.81 6.16 -8.75
C ILE A 184 -24.97 7.45 -7.95
N VAL A 185 -26.19 7.76 -7.53
CA VAL A 185 -26.52 8.88 -6.66
C VAL A 185 -26.93 8.37 -5.28
N LEU A 186 -26.24 8.86 -4.24
CA LEU A 186 -26.56 8.61 -2.84
C LEU A 186 -27.07 9.88 -2.19
N GLU A 187 -28.22 9.79 -1.52
CA GLU A 187 -28.82 10.90 -0.79
C GLU A 187 -29.30 10.47 0.59
N SER A 188 -29.14 11.35 1.56
CA SER A 188 -29.58 11.14 2.92
C SER A 188 -29.88 12.44 3.66
N THR A 189 -30.75 12.33 4.67
CA THR A 189 -31.11 13.36 5.61
C THR A 189 -30.86 12.83 7.01
N ASN A 190 -30.16 13.59 7.84
CA ASN A 190 -29.68 13.19 9.17
C ASN A 190 -28.83 11.90 9.19
N GLY A 191 -28.33 11.41 8.06
CA GLY A 191 -27.46 10.22 8.01
C GLY A 191 -26.13 10.49 8.71
N ARG A 192 -25.60 9.48 9.43
CA ARG A 192 -24.43 9.65 10.31
C ARG A 192 -23.53 8.42 10.35
N TYR A 193 -22.27 8.63 10.73
CA TYR A 193 -21.31 7.59 11.10
C TYR A 193 -20.47 7.95 12.34
N ASP A 194 -20.91 8.90 13.17
CA ASP A 194 -20.20 9.39 14.37
C ASP A 194 -20.68 8.72 15.67
N GLY A 195 -21.06 7.44 15.60
CA GLY A 195 -21.57 6.65 16.72
C GLY A 195 -23.05 6.84 17.04
N GLY A 196 -23.73 7.76 16.35
CA GLY A 196 -25.17 7.91 16.49
C GLY A 196 -25.97 7.48 15.27
N LYS A 197 -27.29 7.51 15.41
CA LYS A 197 -28.27 7.08 14.40
C LYS A 197 -29.10 8.29 13.91
N PRO A 198 -29.72 8.20 12.72
CA PRO A 198 -29.68 7.07 11.79
C PRO A 198 -28.35 6.95 11.02
N LEU A 199 -27.93 5.72 10.70
CA LEU A 199 -26.81 5.51 9.79
C LEU A 199 -27.21 5.95 8.37
N GLY A 200 -26.31 6.67 7.68
CA GLY A 200 -26.51 7.01 6.26
C GLY A 200 -26.36 5.78 5.35
N PRO A 201 -26.56 5.93 4.03
CA PRO A 201 -26.42 4.80 3.12
C PRO A 201 -24.97 4.35 2.95
N LEU A 202 -24.79 3.06 2.71
CA LEU A 202 -23.55 2.42 2.27
C LEU A 202 -23.92 1.29 1.30
N LEU A 203 -23.59 1.42 0.01
CA LEU A 203 -23.69 0.36 -1.00
C LEU A 203 -22.39 -0.45 -1.00
N TYR A 204 -22.44 -1.78 -0.85
CA TYR A 204 -21.21 -2.54 -0.55
C TYR A 204 -21.11 -3.92 -1.20
N LYS A 205 -19.86 -4.35 -1.35
CA LYS A 205 -19.44 -5.74 -1.43
C LYS A 205 -18.90 -6.18 -0.08
N THR A 206 -19.12 -7.43 0.31
CA THR A 206 -18.50 -8.00 1.52
C THR A 206 -17.19 -8.69 1.15
N VAL A 207 -16.09 -8.23 1.73
CA VAL A 207 -14.73 -8.71 1.43
C VAL A 207 -14.02 -9.08 2.73
N ALA A 208 -13.48 -10.31 2.78
CA ALA A 208 -12.76 -10.84 3.93
C ALA A 208 -11.24 -11.00 3.67
N ALA A 209 -10.72 -10.27 2.68
CA ALA A 209 -9.32 -10.31 2.23
C ALA A 209 -8.75 -8.90 2.08
N ASP A 210 -7.47 -8.83 1.75
CA ASP A 210 -6.82 -7.61 1.29
C ASP A 210 -7.49 -7.12 0.00
N PHE A 211 -7.69 -5.82 -0.11
CA PHE A 211 -8.45 -5.22 -1.22
C PHE A 211 -7.91 -3.85 -1.60
N LYS A 212 -8.24 -3.41 -2.81
CA LYS A 212 -8.10 -2.02 -3.24
C LYS A 212 -9.39 -1.57 -3.90
N ALA A 213 -9.98 -0.51 -3.36
CA ALA A 213 -11.18 0.12 -3.88
C ALA A 213 -10.83 1.48 -4.48
N THR A 214 -11.38 1.80 -5.65
CA THR A 214 -11.30 3.13 -6.26
C THR A 214 -12.68 3.59 -6.72
N VAL A 215 -12.87 4.91 -6.76
CA VAL A 215 -14.08 5.53 -7.33
C VAL A 215 -13.77 6.94 -7.80
N HIS A 216 -14.58 7.47 -8.71
CA HIS A 216 -14.58 8.87 -9.10
C HIS A 216 -15.86 9.59 -8.67
N VAL A 217 -15.73 10.80 -8.13
CA VAL A 217 -16.83 11.66 -7.68
C VAL A 217 -17.29 12.56 -8.83
N THR A 218 -18.46 12.27 -9.38
CA THR A 218 -19.01 13.00 -10.54
C THR A 218 -19.66 14.31 -10.12
N ASP A 219 -20.54 14.25 -9.12
CA ASP A 219 -21.33 15.38 -8.63
C ASP A 219 -21.44 15.39 -7.10
N TYR A 220 -21.63 16.57 -6.54
CA TYR A 220 -21.70 16.77 -5.10
C TYR A 220 -22.49 18.04 -4.75
N GLN A 221 -23.44 17.91 -3.83
CA GLN A 221 -24.24 19.05 -3.39
C GLN A 221 -23.51 19.87 -2.32
N MET A 222 -23.24 21.14 -2.62
CA MET A 222 -22.46 22.04 -1.76
C MET A 222 -23.27 22.59 -0.56
N ILE A 223 -23.59 21.72 0.41
CA ILE A 223 -24.25 22.09 1.68
C ILE A 223 -23.42 21.66 2.89
N SER A 224 -23.64 22.32 4.03
CA SER A 224 -22.95 21.98 5.28
C SER A 224 -23.20 20.53 5.67
N PHE A 225 -22.15 19.87 6.16
CA PHE A 225 -22.19 18.51 6.70
C PHE A 225 -22.58 17.38 5.74
N ASN A 226 -22.53 17.61 4.42
CA ASN A 226 -22.69 16.57 3.40
C ASN A 226 -21.35 15.87 3.14
N ASN A 227 -21.17 14.58 3.35
CA ASN A 227 -19.95 13.87 2.92
C ASN A 227 -20.28 12.49 2.36
N GLY A 228 -19.36 11.93 1.61
CA GLY A 228 -19.42 10.56 1.13
C GLY A 228 -18.08 10.14 0.54
N GLY A 229 -17.95 8.90 0.13
CA GLY A 229 -16.72 8.39 -0.46
C GLY A 229 -16.66 6.88 -0.37
N ILE A 230 -15.46 6.35 -0.15
CA ILE A 230 -15.25 4.91 0.04
C ILE A 230 -15.18 4.62 1.55
N MET A 231 -15.91 3.61 2.00
CA MET A 231 -15.84 3.10 3.37
C MET A 231 -15.64 1.59 3.36
N ALA A 232 -14.84 1.12 4.31
CA ALA A 232 -14.78 -0.26 4.74
C ALA A 232 -15.30 -0.35 6.18
N ARG A 233 -16.45 -0.99 6.37
CA ARG A 233 -17.17 -1.12 7.64
C ARG A 233 -17.27 -2.58 8.04
N VAL A 234 -17.12 -2.93 9.31
CA VAL A 234 -17.32 -4.30 9.77
C VAL A 234 -18.70 -4.83 9.37
N ALA A 235 -18.74 -6.00 8.74
CA ALA A 235 -19.95 -6.55 8.17
C ALA A 235 -20.91 -7.09 9.25
N ASP A 236 -20.40 -7.86 10.20
CA ASP A 236 -21.17 -8.39 11.33
C ASP A 236 -20.93 -7.53 12.59
N PRO A 237 -21.96 -6.89 13.16
CA PRO A 237 -21.82 -6.13 14.40
C PRO A 237 -21.22 -6.92 15.56
N ALA A 238 -21.30 -8.25 15.58
CA ALA A 238 -20.66 -9.07 16.60
C ALA A 238 -19.12 -9.02 16.53
N ASP A 239 -18.57 -8.77 15.35
CA ASP A 239 -17.12 -8.65 15.11
C ASP A 239 -16.60 -7.22 15.35
N ALA A 240 -17.49 -6.23 15.49
CA ALA A 240 -17.17 -4.81 15.68
C ALA A 240 -17.11 -4.37 17.17
N GLY A 241 -17.05 -5.33 18.09
CA GLY A 241 -17.02 -5.02 19.53
C GLY A 241 -18.30 -4.36 20.06
N GLN A 242 -18.16 -3.27 20.81
CA GLN A 242 -19.26 -2.55 21.45
C GLN A 242 -19.93 -1.53 20.54
N GLY A 243 -19.43 -1.35 19.30
CA GLY A 243 -19.88 -0.28 18.44
C GLY A 243 -19.71 -0.50 16.94
N GLU A 244 -19.68 0.62 16.22
CA GLU A 244 -19.44 0.66 14.79
C GLU A 244 -17.95 0.85 14.52
N ASP A 245 -17.39 -0.10 13.79
CA ASP A 245 -15.99 -0.07 13.37
C ASP A 245 -15.90 0.09 11.85
N TRP A 246 -15.22 1.14 11.42
CA TRP A 246 -15.06 1.45 10.01
C TRP A 246 -13.85 2.35 9.76
N ILE A 247 -13.39 2.38 8.52
CA ILE A 247 -12.39 3.31 8.00
C ILE A 247 -12.82 3.82 6.63
N SER A 248 -12.55 5.09 6.33
CA SER A 248 -13.04 5.72 5.10
C SER A 248 -12.11 6.80 4.54
N VAL A 249 -12.26 6.99 3.23
CA VAL A 249 -11.73 8.13 2.48
C VAL A 249 -12.93 8.96 2.04
N ASP A 250 -13.04 10.17 2.57
CA ASP A 250 -14.23 11.01 2.42
C ASP A 250 -13.98 12.18 1.49
N TYR A 251 -14.85 12.39 0.51
CA TYR A 251 -14.99 13.64 -0.22
C TYR A 251 -15.81 14.65 0.61
N PHE A 252 -15.16 15.71 1.11
CA PHE A 252 -15.79 16.74 1.94
C PHE A 252 -15.28 18.16 1.63
N PRO A 253 -15.56 18.67 0.42
CA PRO A 253 -14.91 19.85 -0.16
C PRO A 253 -15.32 21.19 0.46
N LEU A 254 -16.42 21.26 1.22
CA LEU A 254 -16.75 22.51 1.94
C LEU A 254 -15.74 22.83 3.05
N TYR A 255 -14.94 21.85 3.48
CA TYR A 255 -14.04 21.94 4.61
C TYR A 255 -12.61 21.63 4.17
N GLY A 256 -12.01 20.50 4.59
CA GLY A 256 -10.62 20.14 4.32
C GLY A 256 -10.35 19.45 2.98
N GLY A 257 -11.36 19.18 2.15
CA GLY A 257 -11.18 18.46 0.90
C GLY A 257 -11.37 16.95 1.09
N ILE A 258 -10.31 16.16 1.01
CA ILE A 258 -10.37 14.71 1.24
C ILE A 258 -9.99 14.39 2.68
N TYR A 259 -10.78 13.59 3.40
CA TYR A 259 -10.47 13.19 4.78
C TYR A 259 -10.18 11.71 4.90
N ALA A 260 -9.23 11.39 5.79
CA ALA A 260 -9.06 10.06 6.37
C ALA A 260 -9.80 10.01 7.71
N ARG A 261 -10.86 9.21 7.79
CA ARG A 261 -11.64 9.03 9.02
C ARG A 261 -11.75 7.56 9.40
N MET A 262 -11.99 7.33 10.68
CA MET A 262 -12.26 6.01 11.21
C MET A 262 -13.18 6.06 12.43
N SER A 263 -13.71 4.90 12.80
CA SER A 263 -14.37 4.65 14.08
C SER A 263 -13.92 3.30 14.62
N ASP A 264 -13.76 3.25 15.94
CA ASP A 264 -13.45 2.08 16.77
C ASP A 264 -14.34 2.17 18.02
N ASP A 265 -15.21 1.19 18.23
CA ASP A 265 -16.24 1.18 19.28
C ASP A 265 -17.09 2.47 19.29
N ASN A 266 -17.59 2.89 18.12
CA ASN A 266 -18.30 4.16 17.88
C ASN A 266 -17.49 5.45 18.10
N ARG A 267 -16.20 5.35 18.45
CA ARG A 267 -15.34 6.52 18.65
C ARG A 267 -14.78 6.99 17.32
N ARG A 268 -15.48 7.95 16.70
CA ARG A 268 -15.00 8.57 15.46
C ARG A 268 -13.73 9.39 15.69
N THR A 269 -12.73 9.18 14.83
CA THR A 269 -11.49 9.94 14.75
C THR A 269 -11.32 10.51 13.34
N GLU A 270 -10.93 11.79 13.25
CA GLU A 270 -10.50 12.42 12.00
C GLU A 270 -8.97 12.49 12.02
N ASN A 271 -8.30 11.68 11.20
CA ASN A 271 -6.85 11.50 11.28
C ASN A 271 -6.09 12.58 10.50
N ALA A 272 -6.49 12.83 9.25
CA ALA A 272 -5.89 13.84 8.38
C ALA A 272 -6.87 14.31 7.31
N ASN A 273 -6.50 15.38 6.59
CA ASN A 273 -7.16 15.80 5.37
C ASN A 273 -6.16 16.38 4.35
N SER A 274 -6.56 16.46 3.07
CA SER A 274 -5.71 16.95 1.98
C SER A 274 -5.49 18.47 1.99
N GLY A 275 -6.29 19.24 2.75
CA GLY A 275 -6.22 20.70 2.81
C GLY A 275 -6.70 21.41 1.53
N GLN A 276 -7.22 20.67 0.54
CA GLN A 276 -7.60 21.21 -0.77
C GLN A 276 -8.94 21.96 -0.74
N GLY A 277 -9.77 21.70 0.27
CA GLY A 277 -11.12 22.28 0.38
C GLY A 277 -11.93 22.08 -0.91
N ARG A 278 -12.40 23.18 -1.49
CA ARG A 278 -13.28 23.14 -2.68
C ARG A 278 -12.59 22.68 -3.96
N SER A 279 -11.27 22.64 -3.95
CA SER A 279 -10.45 22.14 -5.06
C SER A 279 -10.05 20.68 -4.86
N ALA A 280 -10.81 19.93 -4.07
CA ALA A 280 -10.52 18.53 -3.76
C ALA A 280 -10.48 17.67 -5.02
N ASP A 281 -9.45 16.83 -5.06
CA ASP A 281 -9.29 15.74 -6.02
C ASP A 281 -10.55 14.85 -6.03
N LYS A 282 -10.93 14.32 -7.20
CA LYS A 282 -12.20 13.62 -7.37
C LYS A 282 -12.08 12.10 -7.40
N TYR A 283 -10.87 11.57 -7.54
CA TYR A 283 -10.64 10.13 -7.44
C TYR A 283 -10.20 9.77 -6.03
N LEU A 284 -10.84 8.76 -5.45
CA LEU A 284 -10.55 8.26 -4.11
C LEU A 284 -10.07 6.81 -4.19
N GLN A 285 -9.16 6.43 -3.29
CA GLN A 285 -8.71 5.05 -3.15
C GLN A 285 -8.54 4.66 -1.69
N LEU A 286 -9.09 3.50 -1.34
CA LEU A 286 -8.87 2.83 -0.06
C LEU A 286 -8.28 1.44 -0.33
N GLU A 287 -7.10 1.17 0.19
CA GLU A 287 -6.44 -0.13 0.07
C GLU A 287 -6.20 -0.71 1.46
N ARG A 288 -6.47 -2.01 1.61
CA ARG A 288 -6.15 -2.78 2.80
C ARG A 288 -5.06 -3.78 2.45
N VAL A 289 -3.99 -3.77 3.24
CA VAL A 289 -2.96 -4.82 3.29
C VAL A 289 -2.84 -5.27 4.73
N GLY A 290 -3.58 -6.31 5.11
CA GLY A 290 -3.55 -6.84 6.47
C GLY A 290 -4.33 -5.97 7.44
N ASN A 291 -3.61 -5.37 8.39
CA ASN A 291 -4.11 -4.34 9.30
C ASN A 291 -3.75 -2.93 8.83
N LEU A 292 -2.99 -2.78 7.74
CA LEU A 292 -2.62 -1.49 7.21
C LEU A 292 -3.65 -1.05 6.19
N PHE A 293 -4.13 0.18 6.35
CA PHE A 293 -5.03 0.82 5.42
C PHE A 293 -4.33 2.02 4.78
N PHE A 294 -4.25 2.01 3.46
CA PHE A 294 -3.69 3.10 2.67
C PHE A 294 -4.82 3.95 2.09
N LEU A 295 -4.72 5.27 2.26
CA LEU A 295 -5.77 6.22 1.94
C LEU A 295 -5.21 7.26 0.98
N ARG A 296 -5.72 7.28 -0.25
CA ARG A 296 -5.17 8.08 -1.35
C ARG A 296 -6.24 8.84 -2.11
N HIS A 297 -5.81 9.90 -2.78
CA HIS A 297 -6.64 10.67 -3.71
C HIS A 297 -5.87 10.99 -4.98
N SER A 298 -6.60 11.33 -6.05
CA SER A 298 -6.00 11.64 -7.34
C SER A 298 -6.84 12.63 -8.15
N VAL A 299 -6.15 13.46 -8.94
CA VAL A 299 -6.76 14.36 -9.92
C VAL A 299 -7.26 13.60 -11.15
N ASP A 300 -6.53 12.56 -11.57
CA ASP A 300 -6.67 11.90 -12.87
C ASP A 300 -7.00 10.40 -12.77
N GLY A 301 -7.04 9.83 -11.56
CA GLY A 301 -7.26 8.40 -11.32
C GLY A 301 -6.04 7.53 -11.62
N VAL A 302 -4.91 8.14 -12.01
CA VAL A 302 -3.67 7.46 -12.42
C VAL A 302 -2.54 7.78 -11.46
N THR A 303 -2.34 9.06 -11.17
CA THR A 303 -1.29 9.56 -10.28
C THR A 303 -1.88 9.76 -8.88
N TRP A 304 -1.53 8.87 -7.96
CA TRP A 304 -2.10 8.84 -6.61
C TRP A 304 -1.23 9.58 -5.60
N GLN A 305 -1.88 10.40 -4.77
CA GLN A 305 -1.28 11.08 -3.62
C GLN A 305 -1.77 10.44 -2.34
N GLU A 306 -0.84 10.14 -1.43
CA GLU A 306 -1.14 9.52 -0.15
C GLU A 306 -1.43 10.57 0.93
N LEU A 307 -2.47 10.35 1.74
CA LEU A 307 -2.78 11.24 2.86
C LEU A 307 -1.69 11.13 3.94
N SER A 308 -1.42 12.22 4.65
CA SER A 308 -0.30 12.31 5.59
C SER A 308 -0.33 11.35 6.78
N CYS A 309 -1.50 10.77 7.10
CA CYS A 309 -1.65 9.76 8.15
C CYS A 309 -1.62 8.32 7.62
N SER A 310 -1.44 8.12 6.32
CA SER A 310 -1.44 6.81 5.67
C SER A 310 -0.03 6.21 5.65
N PRO A 311 0.11 4.90 5.90
CA PRO A 311 -0.95 3.96 6.26
C PRO A 311 -1.44 4.11 7.70
N ILE A 312 -2.72 3.82 7.93
CA ILE A 312 -3.31 3.70 9.28
C ILE A 312 -3.37 2.23 9.67
N THR A 313 -2.91 1.90 10.89
CA THR A 313 -3.05 0.56 11.46
C THR A 313 -4.42 0.37 12.12
N ARG A 314 -5.12 -0.69 11.75
CA ARG A 314 -6.44 -1.11 12.28
C ARG A 314 -6.45 -2.60 12.58
N SER A 315 -5.87 -2.95 13.73
CA SER A 315 -5.76 -4.35 14.17
C SER A 315 -7.10 -4.97 14.52
N ASP A 316 -8.05 -4.16 14.97
CA ASP A 316 -9.45 -4.54 15.21
C ASP A 316 -10.18 -5.01 13.93
N LEU A 317 -9.73 -4.53 12.75
CA LEU A 317 -10.31 -4.92 11.46
C LEU A 317 -9.62 -6.15 10.84
N VAL A 318 -8.61 -6.72 11.50
CA VAL A 318 -7.89 -7.91 11.00
C VAL A 318 -8.79 -9.12 10.99
N ASN A 319 -8.80 -9.85 9.87
CA ASN A 319 -9.63 -11.06 9.68
C ASN A 319 -11.14 -10.85 9.82
N VAL A 320 -11.59 -9.61 9.96
CA VAL A 320 -12.99 -9.25 9.97
C VAL A 320 -13.47 -9.02 8.53
N PRO A 321 -14.55 -9.67 8.09
CA PRO A 321 -15.21 -9.34 6.83
C PRO A 321 -15.70 -7.89 6.84
N LEU A 322 -15.35 -7.13 5.81
CA LEU A 322 -15.72 -5.71 5.68
C LEU A 322 -16.72 -5.52 4.55
N GLN A 323 -17.74 -4.72 4.80
CA GLN A 323 -18.58 -4.06 3.80
C GLN A 323 -17.77 -2.92 3.17
N VAL A 324 -17.24 -3.14 1.97
CA VAL A 324 -16.43 -2.19 1.22
C VAL A 324 -17.26 -1.60 0.09
N GLY A 325 -17.38 -0.26 0.06
CA GLY A 325 -18.08 0.41 -1.03
C GLY A 325 -18.39 1.88 -0.76
N LEU A 326 -19.48 2.36 -1.34
CA LEU A 326 -19.80 3.78 -1.44
C LEU A 326 -20.76 4.20 -0.35
N PHE A 327 -20.35 5.17 0.48
CA PHE A 327 -21.16 5.68 1.57
C PHE A 327 -21.49 7.15 1.40
N HIS A 328 -22.55 7.56 2.08
CA HIS A 328 -22.96 8.96 2.18
C HIS A 328 -23.58 9.25 3.56
N ALA A 329 -23.37 10.46 4.05
CA ALA A 329 -23.99 10.96 5.26
C ALA A 329 -24.21 12.48 5.17
N THR A 330 -25.36 12.92 5.66
CA THR A 330 -25.66 14.35 5.80
C THR A 330 -26.06 14.61 7.25
N TYR A 331 -25.12 15.08 8.06
CA TYR A 331 -25.26 15.24 9.52
C TYR A 331 -26.13 16.45 9.90
N SER A 332 -27.20 16.70 9.14
CA SER A 332 -28.15 17.78 9.37
C SER A 332 -29.54 17.39 8.86
N GLY A 333 -30.55 18.18 9.24
CA GLY A 333 -31.91 18.02 8.73
C GLY A 333 -32.10 18.42 7.26
N ASN A 334 -31.05 18.89 6.58
CA ASN A 334 -31.07 19.08 5.14
C ASN A 334 -30.80 17.76 4.43
N ARG A 335 -31.45 17.55 3.28
CA ARG A 335 -31.13 16.46 2.36
C ARG A 335 -29.88 16.81 1.57
N GLY A 336 -28.84 15.97 1.67
CA GLY A 336 -27.59 16.09 0.92
C GLY A 336 -27.47 15.03 -0.16
N GLN A 337 -26.58 15.26 -1.12
CA GLN A 337 -26.32 14.36 -2.25
C GLN A 337 -24.82 14.27 -2.58
N ILE A 338 -24.40 13.09 -2.99
CA ILE A 338 -23.15 12.84 -3.73
C ILE A 338 -23.42 11.83 -4.85
N ALA A 339 -22.69 11.94 -5.96
CA ALA A 339 -22.75 10.99 -7.06
C ALA A 339 -21.35 10.48 -7.44
N PHE A 340 -21.31 9.25 -7.92
CA PHE A 340 -20.08 8.54 -8.28
C PHE A 340 -20.22 7.80 -9.60
N ASP A 341 -19.09 7.61 -10.28
CA ASP A 341 -18.93 6.66 -11.37
C ASP A 341 -17.66 5.81 -11.18
N ASP A 342 -17.47 4.85 -12.09
CA ASP A 342 -16.26 4.01 -12.22
C ASP A 342 -15.78 3.40 -10.90
N PHE A 343 -16.70 2.76 -10.15
CA PHE A 343 -16.31 2.02 -8.96
C PHE A 343 -15.55 0.77 -9.38
N SER A 344 -14.39 0.54 -8.76
CA SER A 344 -13.61 -0.68 -8.93
C SER A 344 -13.20 -1.20 -7.56
N LEU A 345 -13.39 -2.49 -7.34
CA LEU A 345 -12.95 -3.20 -6.14
C LEU A 345 -12.24 -4.48 -6.60
N GLU A 346 -10.96 -4.54 -6.29
CA GLU A 346 -10.16 -5.74 -6.44
C GLU A 346 -9.83 -6.31 -5.07
N TRP A 347 -9.86 -7.63 -4.93
CA TRP A 347 -9.44 -8.29 -3.70
C TRP A 347 -8.77 -9.62 -3.99
N GLY A 348 -7.78 -9.95 -3.16
CA GLY A 348 -7.00 -11.17 -3.30
C GLY A 348 -7.63 -12.37 -2.61
N GLU A 349 -6.87 -13.46 -2.55
CA GLU A 349 -7.17 -14.53 -1.62
C GLU A 349 -6.90 -14.09 -0.19
N GLN A 350 -7.56 -14.77 0.73
CA GLN A 350 -7.30 -14.69 2.15
C GLN A 350 -5.87 -15.20 2.45
N ILE A 351 -5.02 -14.31 2.98
CA ILE A 351 -3.62 -14.63 3.29
C ILE A 351 -3.56 -15.36 4.62
N LYS A 352 -3.43 -16.68 4.62
CA LYS A 352 -3.54 -17.51 5.85
C LYS A 352 -2.32 -17.51 6.77
N THR A 353 -1.19 -16.96 6.32
CA THR A 353 0.07 -16.90 7.08
C THR A 353 0.34 -15.49 7.61
N ALA A 354 1.13 -15.40 8.68
CA ALA A 354 1.56 -14.14 9.26
C ALA A 354 2.35 -13.33 8.23
N ARG A 355 2.10 -12.01 8.17
CA ARG A 355 2.93 -11.07 7.41
C ARG A 355 3.74 -10.22 8.35
N ILE A 356 5.04 -10.43 8.37
CA ILE A 356 5.93 -9.65 9.22
C ILE A 356 5.96 -8.19 8.75
N TYR A 357 5.87 -7.27 9.72
CA TYR A 357 5.87 -5.82 9.51
C TYR A 357 7.16 -5.17 9.99
N ALA A 358 7.61 -5.49 11.20
CA ALA A 358 8.80 -4.89 11.80
C ALA A 358 9.54 -5.89 12.70
N PRO A 359 10.87 -5.76 12.87
CA PRO A 359 11.77 -4.93 12.06
C PRO A 359 11.76 -5.34 10.59
N GLU A 360 12.18 -4.44 9.71
CA GLU A 360 12.32 -4.76 8.29
C GLU A 360 13.27 -5.96 8.09
N ASP A 361 12.95 -6.83 7.13
CA ASP A 361 13.83 -7.94 6.78
C ASP A 361 15.22 -7.44 6.38
N GLU A 362 16.24 -8.08 6.94
CA GLU A 362 17.65 -7.70 6.86
C GLU A 362 17.98 -6.29 7.40
N ALA A 363 17.11 -5.72 8.27
CA ALA A 363 17.41 -4.45 8.92
C ALA A 363 18.74 -4.55 9.67
N VAL A 364 19.56 -3.52 9.54
CA VAL A 364 20.83 -3.37 10.27
C VAL A 364 20.70 -2.26 11.31
N ASP A 365 21.65 -2.23 12.25
CA ASP A 365 21.75 -1.23 13.29
C ASP A 365 20.51 -1.12 14.21
N THR A 366 19.78 -2.21 14.40
CA THR A 366 18.63 -2.23 15.30
C THR A 366 19.07 -2.15 16.76
N PRO A 367 18.26 -1.55 17.67
CA PRO A 367 18.57 -1.53 19.10
C PRO A 367 18.68 -2.93 19.72
N SER A 368 19.30 -3.04 20.90
CA SER A 368 19.38 -4.31 21.65
C SER A 368 18.07 -4.72 22.35
N SER A 369 17.00 -3.99 22.07
CA SER A 369 15.62 -4.30 22.42
C SER A 369 14.77 -3.98 21.20
N VAL A 370 14.16 -5.01 20.62
CA VAL A 370 13.40 -4.91 19.37
C VAL A 370 12.00 -5.46 19.60
N THR A 371 10.99 -4.78 19.06
CA THR A 371 9.63 -5.31 19.00
C THR A 371 9.46 -5.98 17.65
N LEU A 372 9.18 -7.28 17.69
CA LEU A 372 8.78 -8.04 16.52
C LEU A 372 7.29 -7.78 16.30
N SER A 373 6.89 -7.32 15.13
CA SER A 373 5.52 -6.96 14.80
C SER A 373 5.11 -7.64 13.51
N TRP A 374 3.91 -8.22 13.49
CA TRP A 374 3.36 -8.89 12.32
C TRP A 374 1.88 -8.54 12.13
N VAL A 375 1.35 -8.97 11.01
CA VAL A 375 -0.07 -8.97 10.68
C VAL A 375 -0.54 -10.42 10.69
N PRO A 376 -1.62 -10.73 11.42
CA PRO A 376 -2.23 -12.05 11.39
C PRO A 376 -2.61 -12.52 9.99
N GLY A 377 -2.47 -13.82 9.76
CA GLY A 377 -3.09 -14.51 8.65
C GLY A 377 -4.60 -14.61 8.79
N SER A 378 -5.32 -14.68 7.68
CA SER A 378 -6.75 -14.95 7.61
C SER A 378 -7.09 -16.28 8.28
N ASP A 379 -8.11 -16.26 9.13
CA ASP A 379 -8.56 -17.39 9.95
C ASP A 379 -7.59 -17.80 11.07
N ALA A 380 -6.57 -17.00 11.37
CA ALA A 380 -5.72 -17.22 12.53
C ALA A 380 -6.51 -17.20 13.83
N GLU A 381 -6.28 -18.19 14.68
CA GLU A 381 -6.80 -18.25 16.05
C GLU A 381 -5.69 -17.90 17.07
N PHE A 382 -4.43 -18.21 16.74
CA PHE A 382 -3.25 -17.91 17.55
C PHE A 382 -1.99 -17.75 16.69
N HIS A 383 -0.94 -17.20 17.29
CA HIS A 383 0.40 -17.04 16.70
C HIS A 383 1.42 -17.89 17.46
N ASP A 384 2.23 -18.67 16.76
CA ASP A 384 3.39 -19.35 17.34
C ASP A 384 4.66 -18.57 16.92
N VAL A 385 5.35 -17.95 17.89
CA VAL A 385 6.52 -17.08 17.62
C VAL A 385 7.82 -17.88 17.73
N TYR A 386 8.73 -17.72 16.78
CA TYR A 386 10.05 -18.35 16.78
C TYR A 386 11.15 -17.31 16.62
N PHE A 387 12.23 -17.43 17.42
CA PHE A 387 13.32 -16.46 17.45
C PHE A 387 14.65 -17.11 17.87
N GLY A 388 15.74 -16.82 17.17
CA GLY A 388 17.07 -17.32 17.48
C GLY A 388 18.18 -16.74 16.59
N THR A 389 19.42 -17.22 16.75
CA THR A 389 20.59 -16.77 15.98
C THR A 389 21.00 -17.71 14.85
N SER A 390 20.30 -18.83 14.68
CA SER A 390 20.53 -19.80 13.61
C SER A 390 19.39 -19.75 12.59
N LEU A 391 19.73 -19.48 11.33
CA LEU A 391 18.78 -19.49 10.20
C LEU A 391 18.06 -20.84 10.13
N ASP A 392 18.82 -21.93 9.98
CA ASP A 392 18.27 -23.28 9.85
C ASP A 392 17.50 -23.71 11.11
N GLY A 393 17.99 -23.30 12.29
CA GLY A 393 17.34 -23.56 13.56
C GLY A 393 15.94 -22.94 13.60
N VAL A 394 15.80 -21.67 13.24
CA VAL A 394 14.49 -21.01 13.23
C VAL A 394 13.62 -21.49 12.06
N GLN A 395 14.20 -21.77 10.89
CA GLN A 395 13.47 -22.26 9.71
C GLN A 395 12.87 -23.66 9.90
N SER A 396 13.44 -24.49 10.77
CA SER A 396 12.95 -25.86 11.01
C SER A 396 12.21 -26.03 12.34
N ALA A 397 12.30 -25.04 13.25
CA ALA A 397 11.75 -25.12 14.59
C ALA A 397 10.25 -25.45 14.65
N GLN A 398 9.87 -26.26 15.62
CA GLN A 398 8.51 -26.68 15.94
C GLN A 398 8.16 -26.28 17.38
N PRO A 399 6.87 -26.35 17.78
CA PRO A 399 6.49 -26.11 19.17
C PRO A 399 7.24 -27.04 20.12
N GLY A 400 8.00 -26.46 21.05
CA GLY A 400 8.84 -27.19 22.02
C GLY A 400 10.35 -27.08 21.77
N ASP A 401 10.79 -26.60 20.62
CA ASP A 401 12.20 -26.33 20.34
C ASP A 401 12.71 -25.08 21.07
N GLU A 402 14.03 -24.91 21.16
CA GLU A 402 14.67 -23.76 21.83
C GLU A 402 14.27 -22.41 21.22
N GLN A 403 14.05 -22.38 19.92
CA GLN A 403 13.67 -21.20 19.17
C GLN A 403 12.21 -20.81 19.42
N TYR A 404 11.35 -21.71 19.90
CA TYR A 404 9.93 -21.44 20.15
C TYR A 404 9.74 -20.51 21.36
N LYS A 405 9.02 -19.41 21.16
CA LYS A 405 8.78 -18.35 22.15
C LYS A 405 7.37 -18.34 22.72
N GLY A 406 6.57 -19.33 22.34
CA GLY A 406 5.23 -19.57 22.89
C GLY A 406 4.11 -19.05 22.00
N ARG A 407 2.92 -19.59 22.26
CA ARG A 407 1.67 -19.26 21.58
C ARG A 407 1.09 -17.95 22.09
N GLN A 408 0.76 -17.03 21.18
CA GLN A 408 0.12 -15.74 21.47
C GLN A 408 -1.35 -15.76 21.00
N PRO A 409 -2.26 -15.05 21.68
CA PRO A 409 -3.64 -14.83 21.20
C PRO A 409 -3.65 -14.09 19.85
N VAL A 410 -4.66 -14.32 19.00
CA VAL A 410 -4.76 -13.66 17.67
C VAL A 410 -4.64 -12.13 17.70
N GLY A 411 -5.15 -11.49 18.77
CA GLY A 411 -5.09 -10.03 18.95
C GLY A 411 -3.73 -9.49 19.39
N GLU A 412 -2.81 -10.36 19.83
CA GLU A 412 -1.44 -9.98 20.16
C GLU A 412 -0.57 -10.10 18.91
N ILE A 413 -0.14 -8.95 18.38
CA ILE A 413 0.57 -8.86 17.09
C ILE A 413 1.99 -8.33 17.26
N GLU A 414 2.45 -8.25 18.51
CA GLU A 414 3.78 -7.80 18.88
C GLU A 414 4.45 -8.80 19.84
N TYR A 415 5.76 -8.91 19.74
CA TYR A 415 6.56 -9.69 20.68
C TYR A 415 7.87 -8.97 20.98
N GLN A 416 8.04 -8.54 22.24
CA GLN A 416 9.24 -7.85 22.66
C GLN A 416 10.39 -8.84 22.88
N VAL A 417 11.47 -8.68 22.12
CA VAL A 417 12.77 -9.27 22.43
C VAL A 417 13.70 -8.22 23.04
N SER A 418 14.47 -8.61 24.05
CA SER A 418 15.36 -7.71 24.78
C SER A 418 16.67 -8.42 25.16
N ARG A 419 17.68 -7.61 25.53
CA ARG A 419 19.02 -8.10 25.89
C ARG A 419 19.72 -8.81 24.75
N LEU A 420 19.53 -8.31 23.53
CA LEU A 420 20.23 -8.83 22.35
C LEU A 420 21.71 -8.45 22.43
N GLU A 421 22.57 -9.40 22.08
CA GLU A 421 23.99 -9.16 21.84
C GLU A 421 24.16 -8.17 20.67
N ASN A 422 25.12 -7.26 20.78
CA ASN A 422 25.45 -6.31 19.71
C ASN A 422 26.09 -7.03 18.53
N ASP A 423 26.08 -6.40 17.34
CA ASP A 423 26.68 -6.95 16.11
C ASP A 423 26.27 -8.41 15.83
N THR A 424 25.03 -8.77 16.15
CA THR A 424 24.51 -10.13 16.02
C THR A 424 23.27 -10.13 15.13
N THR A 425 23.25 -11.05 14.17
CA THR A 425 22.08 -11.31 13.33
C THR A 425 21.14 -12.29 14.02
N TYR A 426 19.86 -11.90 14.12
CA TYR A 426 18.78 -12.73 14.63
C TYR A 426 17.81 -13.08 13.52
N TYR A 427 17.28 -14.29 13.58
CA TYR A 427 16.28 -14.85 12.68
C TYR A 427 14.99 -15.09 13.44
N TRP A 428 13.86 -14.89 12.78
CA TRP A 428 12.56 -15.07 13.40
C TRP A 428 11.47 -15.36 12.37
N ARG A 429 10.40 -16.00 12.83
CA ARG A 429 9.17 -16.17 12.06
C ARG A 429 7.98 -16.23 12.99
N VAL A 430 6.80 -16.08 12.42
CA VAL A 430 5.53 -16.27 13.12
C VAL A 430 4.70 -17.26 12.33
N ASP A 431 4.29 -18.34 12.98
CA ASP A 431 3.42 -19.34 12.38
C ASP A 431 1.99 -19.10 12.84
N GLU A 432 1.04 -19.20 11.91
CA GLU A 432 -0.38 -19.03 12.21
C GLU A 432 -0.98 -20.36 12.62
N VAL A 433 -1.80 -20.34 13.66
CA VAL A 433 -2.46 -21.53 14.18
C VAL A 433 -3.96 -21.42 13.95
N ARG A 434 -4.54 -22.46 13.39
CA ARG A 434 -5.98 -22.59 13.17
C ARG A 434 -6.44 -24.01 13.50
N GLY A 435 -7.18 -24.19 14.59
CA GLY A 435 -7.49 -25.53 15.10
C GLY A 435 -6.21 -26.34 15.33
N ASP A 436 -6.10 -27.48 14.65
CA ASP A 436 -4.93 -28.37 14.72
C ASP A 436 -3.86 -28.08 13.64
N GLU A 437 -4.12 -27.13 12.72
CA GLU A 437 -3.20 -26.75 11.65
C GLU A 437 -2.25 -25.64 12.10
N ILE A 438 -0.96 -25.79 11.77
CA ILE A 438 0.07 -24.75 11.94
C ILE A 438 0.57 -24.40 10.54
N LEU A 439 0.46 -23.14 10.16
CA LEU A 439 0.86 -22.60 8.87
C LEU A 439 2.15 -21.80 9.04
N PRO A 440 3.31 -22.33 8.59
CA PRO A 440 4.58 -21.66 8.80
C PRO A 440 4.64 -20.31 8.08
N GLY A 441 5.11 -19.27 8.79
CA GLY A 441 5.35 -17.96 8.21
C GLY A 441 6.69 -17.84 7.50
N SER A 442 6.89 -16.70 6.85
CA SER A 442 8.18 -16.35 6.23
C SER A 442 9.25 -16.12 7.30
N LEU A 443 10.47 -16.58 7.03
CA LEU A 443 11.64 -16.32 7.86
C LEU A 443 12.20 -14.93 7.55
N TRP A 444 12.38 -14.11 8.58
CA TRP A 444 12.98 -12.78 8.50
C TRP A 444 14.21 -12.70 9.39
N CYS A 445 15.09 -11.74 9.11
CA CYS A 445 16.25 -11.45 9.97
C CYS A 445 16.48 -9.95 10.21
N PHE A 446 17.27 -9.64 11.23
CA PHE A 446 17.81 -8.31 11.48
C PHE A 446 19.13 -8.39 12.25
N THR A 447 19.94 -7.34 12.20
CA THR A 447 21.24 -7.24 12.87
C THR A 447 21.27 -6.03 13.79
N THR A 448 21.66 -6.26 15.05
CA THR A 448 21.81 -5.19 16.05
C THR A 448 23.05 -4.35 15.81
N PHE A 449 23.01 -3.06 16.15
CA PHE A 449 24.14 -2.16 15.96
C PHE A 449 25.42 -2.57 16.72
N ASP A 450 26.58 -2.25 16.15
CA ASP A 450 27.87 -2.37 16.82
C ASP A 450 28.15 -1.15 17.71
N ARG A 451 28.42 -1.37 19.00
CA ARG A 451 28.84 -0.31 19.95
C ARG A 451 30.35 -0.03 19.90
N GLY A 452 31.13 -0.79 19.14
CA GLY A 452 32.59 -0.69 19.04
C GLY A 452 33.12 0.53 18.29
N LEU A 453 32.25 1.31 17.62
CA LEU A 453 32.63 2.45 16.79
C LEU A 453 32.06 3.82 17.25
N ALA A 454 31.61 3.93 18.51
CA ALA A 454 31.14 5.20 19.09
C ALA A 454 32.26 6.05 19.70
#